data_AF-A0A520GVI2-F1
#
_entry.id   AF-A0A520GVI2-F1
#
_cell.length_a   1.000
_cell.length_b   1.000
_cell.length_c   1.000
_cell.angle_alpha   90.00
_cell.angle_beta   90.00
_cell.angle_gamma   90.00
#
_symmetry.space_group_name_H-M   'P 1'
#
loop_
_entity.id
_entity.type
_entity.pdbx_description
1 polymer ?
#
loop_
_entity_poly.entity_id
_entity_poly.type
_entity_poly.pdbx_seq_one_letter_code
_entity_poly.pdbx_strand_id
1 'polypeptide(L)'
;ARIRQAFAAAARRARRLGLDGIELHAAHGYLLHQFLSPLANQRTDAYGGSLANRMRFPLEIFDVVREAFGADRAVWARVSATDWVDGGWELPDTVAFASALRARGCAALHVSSGGVSPAQAIAVAPGYQVPFARQVREHAGLPVIAVGLITEPAQAEAILQNGDADAVALGRGLLYNPRWPWHAAAQLGARVAAPHQYWRSQPRGLPDLFGEHDFVRAPGASG
;
A
#
# COMPACT_ATOMS: atom_id res chain seq x y z
N ALA A 1 24.08 11.04 -7.10
CA ALA A 1 23.30 12.24 -6.71
C ALA A 1 21.98 12.38 -7.47
N ARG A 2 21.97 12.35 -8.81
CA ARG A 2 20.80 12.63 -9.67
C ARG A 2 19.47 11.99 -9.25
N ILE A 3 19.44 10.66 -9.04
CA ILE A 3 18.18 9.97 -8.70
C ILE A 3 17.64 10.39 -7.33
N ARG A 4 18.48 10.46 -6.29
CA ARG A 4 18.08 10.95 -4.95
C ARG A 4 17.49 12.36 -5.03
N GLN A 5 18.11 13.24 -5.81
CA GLN A 5 17.60 14.60 -6.05
C GLN A 5 16.27 14.61 -6.79
N ALA A 6 16.06 13.71 -7.76
CA ALA A 6 14.78 13.59 -8.47
C ALA A 6 13.65 13.15 -7.53
N PHE A 7 13.87 12.16 -6.67
CA PHE A 7 12.90 11.75 -5.64
C PHE A 7 12.60 12.89 -4.65
N ALA A 8 13.62 13.57 -4.13
CA ALA A 8 13.44 14.72 -3.25
C ALA A 8 12.67 15.87 -3.93
N ALA A 9 12.97 16.16 -5.20
CA ALA A 9 12.26 17.17 -5.96
C ALA A 9 10.79 16.80 -6.19
N ALA A 10 10.49 15.52 -6.47
CA ALA A 10 9.11 15.03 -6.58
C ALA A 10 8.36 15.14 -5.24
N ALA A 11 9.00 14.78 -4.12
CA ALA A 11 8.41 14.91 -2.79
C ALA A 11 8.07 16.38 -2.43
N ARG A 12 8.95 17.34 -2.75
CA ARG A 12 8.65 18.77 -2.57
C ARG A 12 7.47 19.22 -3.43
N ARG A 13 7.33 18.70 -4.66
CA ARG A 13 6.17 18.98 -5.52
C ARG A 13 4.89 18.39 -4.93
N ALA A 14 4.93 17.15 -4.45
CA ALA A 14 3.80 16.50 -3.77
C ALA A 14 3.34 17.30 -2.54
N ARG A 15 4.30 17.75 -1.69
CA ARG A 15 4.00 18.62 -0.54
C ARG A 15 3.34 19.92 -0.98
N ARG A 16 3.87 20.58 -2.01
CA ARG A 16 3.30 21.83 -2.55
C ARG A 16 1.88 21.66 -3.09
N LEU A 17 1.55 20.50 -3.65
CA LEU A 17 0.21 20.15 -4.11
C LEU A 17 -0.75 19.82 -2.96
N GLY A 18 -0.26 19.71 -1.73
CA GLY A 18 -1.07 19.40 -0.56
C GLY A 18 -1.38 17.91 -0.37
N LEU A 19 -0.71 16.99 -1.10
CA LEU A 19 -0.94 15.55 -0.94
C LEU A 19 -0.65 15.09 0.50
N ASP A 20 -1.51 14.25 1.06
CA ASP A 20 -1.44 13.84 2.47
C ASP A 20 -0.35 12.79 2.76
N GLY A 21 0.10 12.09 1.73
CA GLY A 21 1.02 10.97 1.86
C GLY A 21 1.85 10.69 0.62
N ILE A 22 2.95 9.95 0.80
CA ILE A 22 3.76 9.38 -0.28
C ILE A 22 3.97 7.88 -0.03
N GLU A 23 3.64 7.08 -1.05
CA GLU A 23 4.09 5.69 -1.15
C GLU A 23 5.36 5.62 -2.02
N LEU A 24 6.46 5.17 -1.44
CA LEU A 24 7.69 4.90 -2.17
C LEU A 24 7.62 3.53 -2.83
N HIS A 25 7.81 3.48 -4.16
CA HIS A 25 7.73 2.23 -4.89
C HIS A 25 9.07 1.45 -4.87
N ALA A 26 9.15 0.41 -4.05
CA ALA A 26 10.28 -0.53 -3.92
C ALA A 26 9.87 -1.99 -4.19
N ALA A 27 9.08 -2.20 -5.24
CA ALA A 27 8.48 -3.49 -5.60
C ALA A 27 8.49 -3.68 -7.12
N HIS A 28 7.95 -4.80 -7.60
CA HIS A 28 7.63 -5.12 -9.01
C HIS A 28 8.79 -4.96 -10.00
N GLY A 29 10.03 -5.09 -9.54
CA GLY A 29 11.21 -5.06 -10.40
C GLY A 29 11.55 -3.67 -10.94
N TYR A 30 10.95 -2.61 -10.40
CA TYR A 30 11.40 -1.23 -10.67
C TYR A 30 12.68 -0.90 -9.90
N LEU A 31 13.23 0.29 -10.14
CA LEU A 31 14.58 0.68 -9.72
C LEU A 31 14.95 0.30 -8.29
N LEU A 32 14.13 0.64 -7.28
CA LEU A 32 14.50 0.34 -5.90
C LEU A 32 14.45 -1.16 -5.63
N HIS A 33 13.50 -1.89 -6.22
CA HIS A 33 13.45 -3.34 -6.13
C HIS A 33 14.64 -4.01 -6.84
N GLN A 34 15.12 -3.44 -7.95
CA GLN A 34 16.32 -3.93 -8.62
C GLN A 34 17.55 -3.85 -7.72
N PHE A 35 17.68 -2.84 -6.87
CA PHE A 35 18.75 -2.77 -5.87
C PHE A 35 18.59 -3.81 -4.76
N LEU A 36 17.34 -4.04 -4.32
CA LEU A 36 17.03 -5.02 -3.28
C LEU A 36 17.31 -6.44 -3.76
N SER A 37 16.84 -6.83 -4.94
CA SER A 37 16.96 -8.21 -5.43
C SER A 37 18.38 -8.55 -5.89
N PRO A 38 19.00 -9.64 -5.38
CA PRO A 38 20.28 -10.12 -5.88
C PRO A 38 20.21 -10.64 -7.33
N LEU A 39 19.02 -10.93 -7.87
CA LEU A 39 18.84 -11.34 -9.27
C LEU A 39 19.18 -10.19 -10.23
N ALA A 40 18.81 -8.96 -9.86
CA ALA A 40 19.08 -7.76 -10.65
C ALA A 40 20.36 -7.04 -10.20
N ASN A 41 20.72 -7.11 -8.91
CA ASN A 41 21.87 -6.42 -8.35
C ASN A 41 23.08 -7.32 -8.14
N GLN A 42 23.92 -7.42 -9.16
CA GLN A 42 25.21 -8.10 -9.13
C GLN A 42 26.39 -7.12 -8.93
N ARG A 43 26.13 -5.94 -8.34
CA ARG A 43 27.19 -4.96 -8.07
C ARG A 43 28.15 -5.50 -7.01
N THR A 44 29.41 -5.14 -7.17
CA THR A 44 30.50 -5.50 -6.24
C THR A 44 30.93 -4.34 -5.33
N ASP A 45 30.27 -3.19 -5.46
CA ASP A 45 30.54 -2.02 -4.62
C ASP A 45 29.63 -1.97 -3.37
N ALA A 46 29.66 -0.84 -2.66
CA ALA A 46 28.90 -0.65 -1.42
C ALA A 46 27.36 -0.71 -1.58
N TYR A 47 26.84 -0.88 -2.80
CA TYR A 47 25.41 -0.98 -3.08
C TYR A 47 24.97 -2.36 -3.59
N GLY A 48 25.85 -3.37 -3.62
CA GLY A 48 25.50 -4.76 -3.95
C GLY A 48 26.18 -5.81 -3.05
N GLY A 49 25.87 -7.08 -3.32
CA GLY A 49 26.32 -8.21 -2.52
C GLY A 49 25.47 -8.40 -1.26
N SER A 50 25.98 -7.95 -0.10
CA SER A 50 25.30 -8.16 1.19
C SER A 50 23.92 -7.50 1.25
N LEU A 51 23.03 -8.05 2.08
CA LEU A 51 21.69 -7.47 2.32
C LEU A 51 21.77 -5.99 2.71
N ALA A 52 22.69 -5.63 3.61
CA ALA A 52 22.91 -4.24 4.02
C ALA A 52 23.28 -3.32 2.85
N ASN A 53 24.11 -3.79 1.91
CA ASN A 53 24.49 -3.02 0.73
C ASN A 53 23.33 -2.90 -0.26
N ARG A 54 22.60 -3.99 -0.51
CA ARG A 54 21.41 -4.00 -1.40
C ARG A 54 20.31 -3.04 -0.90
N MET A 55 20.08 -2.98 0.41
CA MET A 55 19.13 -2.06 1.03
C MET A 55 19.60 -0.61 1.07
N ARG A 56 20.91 -0.34 0.97
CA ARG A 56 21.49 0.99 1.17
C ARG A 56 20.84 2.06 0.31
N PHE A 57 20.76 1.84 -1.00
CA PHE A 57 20.21 2.84 -1.90
C PHE A 57 18.71 3.07 -1.71
N PRO A 58 17.84 2.03 -1.61
CA PRO A 58 16.45 2.20 -1.24
C PRO A 58 16.22 2.96 0.08
N LEU A 59 17.03 2.68 1.12
CA LEU A 59 16.94 3.39 2.40
C LEU A 59 17.35 4.87 2.28
N GLU A 60 18.43 5.18 1.57
CA GLU A 60 18.81 6.57 1.31
C GLU A 60 17.75 7.33 0.49
N ILE A 61 17.05 6.65 -0.43
CA ILE A 61 15.94 7.24 -1.17
C ILE A 61 14.77 7.54 -0.22
N PHE A 62 14.46 6.62 0.69
CA PHE A 62 13.46 6.86 1.72
C PHE A 62 13.84 8.08 2.58
N ASP A 63 15.09 8.18 3.04
CA ASP A 63 15.59 9.26 3.89
C ASP A 63 15.42 10.64 3.20
N VAL A 64 15.84 10.77 1.93
CA VAL A 64 15.70 12.05 1.21
C VAL A 64 14.24 12.41 0.89
N VAL A 65 13.36 11.43 0.71
CA VAL A 65 11.92 11.67 0.52
C VAL A 65 11.28 12.10 1.84
N ARG A 66 11.61 11.42 2.94
CA ARG A 66 11.13 11.73 4.29
C ARG A 66 11.49 13.16 4.70
N GLU A 67 12.74 13.55 4.48
CA GLU A 67 13.24 14.92 4.73
C GLU A 67 12.51 15.93 3.85
N ALA A 68 12.42 15.69 2.54
CA ALA A 68 11.83 16.63 1.59
C ALA A 68 10.30 16.79 1.71
N PHE A 69 9.59 15.74 2.15
CA PHE A 69 8.14 15.78 2.34
C PHE A 69 7.73 16.40 3.68
N GLY A 70 8.63 16.44 4.67
CA GLY A 70 8.44 17.05 6.00
C GLY A 70 7.77 16.11 7.00
N ALA A 71 8.28 16.04 8.24
CA ALA A 71 7.96 15.01 9.24
C ALA A 71 6.47 14.93 9.67
N ASP A 72 5.66 15.94 9.36
CA ASP A 72 4.24 16.05 9.70
C ASP A 72 3.30 15.17 8.85
N ARG A 73 3.80 14.54 7.78
CA ARG A 73 2.99 13.75 6.83
C ARG A 73 3.45 12.31 6.70
N ALA A 74 2.59 11.38 6.28
CA ALA A 74 2.96 9.98 6.17
C ALA A 74 3.85 9.72 4.93
N VAL A 75 4.95 8.98 5.12
CA VAL A 75 5.73 8.37 4.03
C VAL A 75 5.83 6.88 4.36
N TRP A 76 5.42 6.04 3.42
CA TRP A 76 5.52 4.59 3.54
C TRP A 76 6.13 3.98 2.28
N ALA A 77 6.37 2.67 2.29
CA ALA A 77 6.93 1.97 1.14
C ALA A 77 6.04 0.82 0.68
N ARG A 78 6.01 0.59 -0.63
CA ARG A 78 5.48 -0.62 -1.23
C ARG A 78 6.60 -1.56 -1.63
N VAL A 79 6.51 -2.82 -1.22
CA VAL A 79 7.57 -3.82 -1.40
C VAL A 79 7.04 -5.09 -2.07
N SER A 80 7.93 -5.81 -2.75
CA SER A 80 7.70 -7.21 -3.09
C SER A 80 8.23 -8.05 -1.95
N ALA A 81 7.38 -8.85 -1.30
CA ALA A 81 7.76 -9.68 -0.17
C ALA A 81 8.77 -10.77 -0.54
N THR A 82 8.70 -11.25 -1.77
CA THR A 82 9.60 -12.23 -2.36
C THR A 82 9.62 -12.05 -3.88
N ASP A 83 10.72 -12.46 -4.51
CA ASP A 83 10.87 -12.55 -5.96
C ASP A 83 10.25 -13.79 -6.58
N TRP A 84 9.91 -14.81 -5.77
CA TRP A 84 9.45 -16.13 -6.23
C TRP A 84 10.44 -16.88 -7.12
N VAL A 85 11.74 -16.65 -6.90
CA VAL A 85 12.84 -17.32 -7.59
C VAL A 85 13.93 -17.63 -6.58
N ASP A 86 14.46 -18.85 -6.61
CA ASP A 86 15.54 -19.29 -5.72
C ASP A 86 16.76 -18.37 -5.81
N GLY A 87 17.31 -18.03 -4.65
CA GLY A 87 18.43 -17.08 -4.55
C GLY A 87 18.05 -15.63 -4.82
N GLY A 88 16.75 -15.31 -4.92
CA GLY A 88 16.22 -13.95 -5.03
C GLY A 88 15.99 -13.26 -3.68
N TRP A 89 15.20 -12.19 -3.70
CA TRP A 89 14.68 -11.54 -2.51
C TRP A 89 13.62 -12.43 -1.84
N GLU A 90 13.72 -12.57 -0.53
CA GLU A 90 12.85 -13.46 0.27
C GLU A 90 12.17 -12.71 1.42
N LEU A 91 11.20 -13.37 2.07
CA LEU A 91 10.43 -12.78 3.14
C LEU A 91 11.29 -12.30 4.34
N PRO A 92 12.33 -13.02 4.80
CA PRO A 92 13.22 -12.52 5.86
C PRO A 92 13.93 -11.22 5.48
N ASP A 93 14.35 -11.08 4.21
CA ASP A 93 14.94 -9.84 3.67
C ASP A 93 13.93 -8.69 3.74
N THR A 94 12.65 -8.96 3.42
CA THR A 94 11.56 -7.98 3.57
C THR A 94 11.37 -7.52 5.01
N VAL A 95 11.40 -8.43 5.99
CA VAL A 95 11.27 -8.10 7.41
C VAL A 95 12.44 -7.25 7.89
N ALA A 96 13.67 -7.58 7.46
CA ALA A 96 14.85 -6.77 7.77
C ALA A 96 14.76 -5.36 7.16
N PHE A 97 14.32 -5.25 5.90
CA PHE A 97 14.13 -3.96 5.24
C PHE A 97 13.01 -3.13 5.89
N ALA A 98 11.90 -3.76 6.25
CA ALA A 98 10.79 -3.13 6.98
C ALA A 98 11.25 -2.58 8.34
N SER A 99 12.09 -3.33 9.05
CA SER A 99 12.67 -2.90 10.34
C SER A 99 13.59 -1.69 10.16
N ALA A 100 14.41 -1.69 9.10
CA ALA A 100 15.27 -0.55 8.77
C ALA A 100 14.47 0.70 8.34
N LEU A 101 13.35 0.51 7.62
CA LEU A 101 12.42 1.58 7.27
C LEU A 101 11.70 2.14 8.50
N ARG A 102 11.24 1.28 9.41
CA ARG A 102 10.62 1.68 10.68
C ARG A 102 11.53 2.60 11.49
N ALA A 103 12.81 2.24 11.61
CA ALA A 103 13.80 3.07 12.31
C ALA A 103 13.98 4.47 11.71
N ARG A 104 13.53 4.70 10.46
CA ARG A 104 13.56 5.98 9.75
C ARG A 104 12.23 6.73 9.76
N GLY A 105 11.24 6.22 10.50
CA GLY A 105 9.90 6.83 10.59
C GLY A 105 9.00 6.47 9.40
N CYS A 106 9.18 5.30 8.81
CA CYS A 106 8.21 4.74 7.85
C CYS A 106 6.85 4.51 8.53
N ALA A 107 5.78 5.01 7.90
CA ALA A 107 4.45 5.00 8.47
C ALA A 107 3.72 3.65 8.31
N ALA A 108 4.04 2.89 7.26
CA ALA A 108 3.41 1.60 6.96
C ALA A 108 4.29 0.78 5.99
N LEU A 109 3.90 -0.46 5.73
CA LEU A 109 4.41 -1.25 4.62
C LEU A 109 3.27 -1.80 3.76
N HIS A 110 3.28 -1.50 2.47
CA HIS A 110 2.33 -2.06 1.52
C HIS A 110 2.95 -3.30 0.85
N VAL A 111 2.39 -4.47 1.14
CA VAL A 111 3.05 -5.76 0.85
C VAL A 111 2.47 -6.40 -0.41
N SER A 112 3.28 -6.46 -1.46
CA SER A 112 3.04 -7.20 -2.70
C SER A 112 4.10 -8.29 -2.90
N SER A 113 4.41 -8.70 -4.13
CA SER A 113 5.40 -9.73 -4.45
C SER A 113 5.77 -9.72 -5.94
N GLY A 114 6.90 -10.33 -6.28
CA GLY A 114 7.37 -10.59 -7.64
C GLY A 114 7.74 -9.35 -8.46
N GLY A 115 7.86 -9.58 -9.77
CA GLY A 115 8.06 -8.59 -10.84
C GLY A 115 9.51 -8.35 -11.26
N VAL A 116 10.50 -8.91 -10.56
CA VAL A 116 11.92 -8.69 -10.92
C VAL A 116 12.44 -9.63 -12.01
N SER A 117 11.87 -10.83 -12.12
CA SER A 117 12.35 -11.86 -13.04
C SER A 117 11.19 -12.54 -13.75
N PRO A 118 11.30 -12.85 -15.05
CA PRO A 118 10.31 -13.65 -15.76
C PRO A 118 10.32 -15.13 -15.33
N ALA A 119 11.35 -15.59 -14.61
CA ALA A 119 11.46 -16.98 -14.13
C ALA A 119 10.58 -17.28 -12.91
N GLN A 120 9.92 -16.26 -12.34
CA GLN A 120 9.06 -16.41 -11.18
C GLN A 120 7.90 -17.38 -11.44
N ALA A 121 7.65 -18.27 -10.48
CA ALA A 121 6.50 -19.18 -10.51
C ALA A 121 5.52 -18.80 -9.40
N ILE A 122 4.51 -17.99 -9.73
CA ILE A 122 3.54 -17.48 -8.77
C ILE A 122 2.26 -18.30 -8.84
N ALA A 123 1.91 -18.97 -7.75
CA ALA A 123 0.59 -19.60 -7.59
C ALA A 123 -0.47 -18.53 -7.30
N VAL A 124 -1.01 -17.94 -8.36
CA VAL A 124 -1.99 -16.86 -8.25
C VAL A 124 -3.34 -17.40 -7.78
N ALA A 125 -3.79 -16.95 -6.62
CA ALA A 125 -5.08 -17.25 -6.02
C ALA A 125 -5.63 -16.03 -5.26
N PRO A 126 -6.92 -15.99 -4.89
CA PRO A 126 -7.45 -14.92 -4.03
C PRO A 126 -6.63 -14.77 -2.75
N GLY A 127 -6.17 -13.56 -2.46
CA GLY A 127 -5.39 -13.28 -1.25
C GLY A 127 -3.97 -13.87 -1.22
N TYR A 128 -3.39 -14.32 -2.33
CA TYR A 128 -2.11 -15.04 -2.33
C TYR A 128 -0.91 -14.31 -1.69
N GLN A 129 -0.98 -12.99 -1.49
CA GLN A 129 0.07 -12.20 -0.82
C GLN A 129 -0.28 -11.85 0.64
N VAL A 130 -1.50 -12.15 1.10
CA VAL A 130 -1.94 -11.92 2.48
C VAL A 130 -1.07 -12.68 3.49
N PRO A 131 -0.62 -13.93 3.24
CA PRO A 131 0.31 -14.60 4.16
C PRO A 131 1.60 -13.80 4.37
N PHE A 132 2.13 -13.13 3.34
CA PHE A 132 3.30 -12.26 3.50
C PHE A 132 2.99 -11.02 4.31
N ALA A 133 1.83 -10.39 4.08
CA ALA A 133 1.39 -9.24 4.87
C ALA A 133 1.30 -9.58 6.37
N ARG A 134 0.68 -10.72 6.71
CA ARG A 134 0.60 -11.23 8.08
C ARG A 134 1.99 -11.40 8.70
N GLN A 135 2.88 -12.11 8.01
CA GLN A 135 4.23 -12.36 8.52
C GLN A 135 5.03 -11.06 8.71
N VAL A 136 4.92 -10.10 7.80
CA VAL A 136 5.58 -8.81 8.00
C VAL A 136 4.98 -8.04 9.18
N ARG A 137 3.66 -8.06 9.34
CA ARG A 137 2.96 -7.38 10.43
C ARG A 137 3.40 -7.92 11.80
N GLU A 138 3.49 -9.24 11.93
CA GLU A 138 3.94 -9.93 13.14
C GLU A 138 5.37 -9.56 13.55
N HIS A 139 6.27 -9.33 12.59
CA HIS A 139 7.71 -9.22 12.87
C HIS A 139 8.29 -7.80 12.73
N ALA A 140 7.72 -6.94 11.89
CA ALA A 140 8.28 -5.61 11.62
C ALA A 140 7.76 -4.51 12.58
N GLY A 141 6.59 -4.72 13.20
CA GLY A 141 5.95 -3.74 14.07
C GLY A 141 5.63 -2.41 13.36
N LEU A 142 5.21 -2.50 12.09
CA LEU A 142 4.65 -1.41 11.29
C LEU A 142 3.20 -1.76 10.93
N PRO A 143 2.33 -0.75 10.74
CA PRO A 143 1.07 -0.97 10.04
C PRO A 143 1.31 -1.58 8.66
N VAL A 144 0.54 -2.60 8.30
CA VAL A 144 0.66 -3.29 7.02
C VAL A 144 -0.58 -3.12 6.16
N ILE A 145 -0.36 -2.85 4.88
CA ILE A 145 -1.41 -2.79 3.85
C ILE A 145 -1.29 -4.05 2.99
N ALA A 146 -2.32 -4.91 3.02
CA ALA A 146 -2.39 -6.11 2.19
C ALA A 146 -3.00 -5.82 0.81
N VAL A 147 -2.49 -6.49 -0.21
CA VAL A 147 -3.05 -6.48 -1.58
C VAL A 147 -2.94 -7.88 -2.17
N GLY A 148 -3.67 -8.17 -3.25
CA GLY A 148 -3.48 -9.38 -4.05
C GLY A 148 -4.78 -10.14 -4.24
N LEU A 149 -5.45 -9.87 -5.36
CA LEU A 149 -6.72 -10.52 -5.70
C LEU A 149 -7.73 -10.52 -4.54
N ILE A 150 -7.94 -9.33 -3.96
CA ILE A 150 -9.01 -9.09 -3.00
C ILE A 150 -10.14 -8.42 -3.78
N THR A 151 -11.28 -9.08 -3.87
CA THR A 151 -12.44 -8.60 -4.64
C THR A 151 -13.74 -8.65 -3.87
N GLU A 152 -13.87 -9.53 -2.87
CA GLU A 152 -15.11 -9.66 -2.11
C GLU A 152 -15.05 -8.87 -0.80
N PRO A 153 -16.13 -8.16 -0.40
CA PRO A 153 -16.16 -7.46 0.89
C PRO A 153 -15.87 -8.36 2.08
N ALA A 154 -16.44 -9.57 2.10
CA ALA A 154 -16.18 -10.55 3.16
C ALA A 154 -14.72 -11.01 3.23
N GLN A 155 -14.03 -11.08 2.09
CA GLN A 155 -12.60 -11.39 2.05
C GLN A 155 -11.77 -10.25 2.65
N ALA A 156 -12.09 -9.00 2.30
CA ALA A 156 -11.41 -7.83 2.86
C ALA A 156 -11.63 -7.72 4.38
N GLU A 157 -12.87 -7.94 4.85
CA GLU A 157 -13.20 -7.96 6.27
C GLU A 157 -12.44 -9.06 7.02
N ALA A 158 -12.41 -10.28 6.48
CA ALA A 158 -11.70 -11.40 7.11
C ALA A 158 -10.20 -11.12 7.28
N ILE A 159 -9.55 -10.46 6.31
CA ILE A 159 -8.14 -10.07 6.40
C ILE A 159 -7.90 -9.15 7.61
N LEU A 160 -8.79 -8.18 7.84
CA LEU A 160 -8.69 -7.25 8.96
C LEU A 160 -9.00 -7.94 10.30
N GLN A 161 -10.09 -8.69 10.37
CA GLN A 161 -10.53 -9.38 11.59
C GLN A 161 -9.53 -10.45 12.06
N ASN A 162 -8.87 -11.12 11.13
CA ASN A 162 -7.82 -12.09 11.45
C ASN A 162 -6.50 -11.45 11.90
N GLY A 163 -6.37 -10.12 11.78
CA GLY A 163 -5.13 -9.41 12.10
C GLY A 163 -4.04 -9.59 11.05
N ASP A 164 -4.39 -9.88 9.80
CA ASP A 164 -3.43 -10.16 8.73
C ASP A 164 -2.84 -8.88 8.15
N ALA A 165 -3.59 -7.78 8.26
CA ALA A 165 -3.20 -6.45 7.85
C ALA A 165 -4.00 -5.40 8.63
N ASP A 166 -3.53 -4.16 8.59
CA ASP A 166 -4.20 -3.01 9.19
C ASP A 166 -5.00 -2.21 8.14
N ALA A 167 -4.74 -2.46 6.85
CA ALA A 167 -5.54 -1.96 5.74
C ALA A 167 -5.50 -2.91 4.53
N VAL A 168 -6.47 -2.76 3.63
CA VAL A 168 -6.60 -3.52 2.39
C VAL A 168 -6.54 -2.59 1.20
N ALA A 169 -5.62 -2.83 0.28
CA ALA A 169 -5.54 -2.14 -1.00
C ALA A 169 -6.23 -2.94 -2.11
N LEU A 170 -7.06 -2.24 -2.90
CA LEU A 170 -7.81 -2.80 -4.01
C LEU A 170 -7.31 -2.20 -5.33
N GLY A 171 -7.06 -3.05 -6.32
CA GLY A 171 -6.66 -2.64 -7.67
C GLY A 171 -7.79 -2.84 -8.68
N ARG A 172 -7.74 -3.97 -9.41
CA ARG A 172 -8.72 -4.32 -10.45
C ARG A 172 -10.19 -4.26 -10.00
N GLY A 173 -10.48 -4.61 -8.74
CA GLY A 173 -11.84 -4.55 -8.18
C GLY A 173 -12.42 -3.12 -8.19
N LEU A 174 -11.62 -2.11 -7.88
CA LEU A 174 -12.04 -0.71 -7.92
C LEU A 174 -12.17 -0.17 -9.35
N LEU A 175 -11.31 -0.63 -10.28
CA LEU A 175 -11.40 -0.25 -11.69
C LEU A 175 -12.69 -0.78 -12.34
N TYR A 176 -13.04 -2.02 -12.04
CA TYR A 176 -14.25 -2.66 -12.55
C TYR A 176 -15.51 -2.13 -11.85
N ASN A 177 -15.42 -1.85 -10.55
CA ASN A 177 -16.51 -1.31 -9.75
C ASN A 177 -16.03 -0.12 -8.88
N PRO A 178 -16.18 1.13 -9.34
CA PRO A 178 -15.76 2.30 -8.56
C PRO A 178 -16.65 2.56 -7.33
N ARG A 179 -17.80 1.88 -7.21
CA ARG A 179 -18.68 1.90 -6.03
C ARG A 179 -18.42 0.73 -5.10
N TRP A 180 -17.31 0.00 -5.26
CA TRP A 180 -16.96 -1.14 -4.41
C TRP A 180 -17.08 -0.82 -2.91
N PRO A 181 -16.58 0.32 -2.38
CA PRO A 181 -16.74 0.63 -0.96
C PRO A 181 -18.20 0.79 -0.51
N TRP A 182 -19.09 1.22 -1.41
CA TRP A 182 -20.53 1.32 -1.13
C TRP A 182 -21.18 -0.05 -1.05
N HIS A 183 -20.86 -0.93 -2.00
CA HIS A 183 -21.37 -2.30 -1.98
C HIS A 183 -20.81 -3.09 -0.79
N ALA A 184 -19.54 -2.85 -0.44
CA ALA A 184 -18.93 -3.44 0.75
C ALA A 184 -19.62 -2.97 2.04
N ALA A 185 -19.84 -1.66 2.20
CA ALA A 185 -20.55 -1.13 3.35
C ALA A 185 -21.98 -1.71 3.45
N ALA A 186 -22.70 -1.79 2.33
CA ALA A 186 -24.02 -2.41 2.27
C ALA A 186 -24.03 -3.88 2.72
N GLN A 187 -23.05 -4.66 2.26
CA GLN A 187 -22.94 -6.09 2.59
C GLN A 187 -22.51 -6.33 4.04
N LEU A 188 -21.64 -5.48 4.58
CA LEU A 188 -21.05 -5.63 5.92
C LEU A 188 -21.82 -4.87 7.01
N GLY A 189 -22.93 -4.22 6.67
CA GLY A 189 -23.72 -3.43 7.62
C GLY A 189 -23.03 -2.15 8.09
N ALA A 190 -22.07 -1.63 7.32
CA ALA A 190 -21.37 -0.37 7.60
C ALA A 190 -22.03 0.81 6.85
N ARG A 191 -21.52 2.02 7.12
CA ARG A 191 -21.92 3.25 6.42
C ARG A 191 -20.72 3.83 5.65
N VAL A 192 -20.98 4.59 4.58
CA VAL A 192 -19.94 5.21 3.76
C VAL A 192 -20.35 6.61 3.32
N ALA A 193 -19.41 7.55 3.28
CA ALA A 193 -19.69 8.86 2.72
C ALA A 193 -19.89 8.76 1.19
N ALA A 194 -21.01 9.30 0.72
CA ALA A 194 -21.28 9.50 -0.71
C ALA A 194 -21.59 10.98 -0.99
N PRO A 195 -21.26 11.50 -2.19
CA PRO A 195 -21.70 12.83 -2.61
C PRO A 195 -23.22 12.95 -2.52
N HIS A 196 -23.73 14.09 -2.02
CA HIS A 196 -25.17 14.27 -1.76
C HIS A 196 -26.05 14.04 -2.99
N GLN A 197 -25.51 14.28 -4.18
CA GLN A 197 -26.18 14.07 -5.46
C GLN A 197 -26.56 12.59 -5.69
N TYR A 198 -25.89 11.65 -5.01
CA TYR A 198 -26.08 10.22 -5.15
C TYR A 198 -26.84 9.57 -3.99
N TRP A 199 -27.25 10.30 -2.95
CA TRP A 199 -27.94 9.69 -1.81
C TRP A 199 -29.21 8.91 -2.20
N ARG A 200 -29.91 9.36 -3.24
CA ARG A 200 -31.10 8.66 -3.78
C ARG A 200 -30.79 7.36 -4.56
N SER A 201 -29.52 7.02 -4.81
CA SER A 201 -29.14 5.75 -5.45
C SER A 201 -29.14 4.56 -4.47
N GLN A 202 -29.42 4.82 -3.21
CA GLN A 202 -29.43 3.83 -2.14
C GLN A 202 -30.57 2.80 -2.35
N PRO A 203 -30.28 1.49 -2.26
CA PRO A 203 -31.31 0.46 -2.40
C PRO A 203 -32.39 0.57 -1.32
N ARG A 204 -33.65 0.22 -1.65
CA ARG A 204 -34.82 0.35 -0.75
C ARG A 204 -34.67 -0.35 0.61
N GLY A 205 -33.82 -1.36 0.72
CA GLY A 205 -33.58 -2.12 1.96
C GLY A 205 -32.43 -1.60 2.82
N LEU A 206 -31.76 -0.52 2.43
CA LEU A 206 -30.56 -0.04 3.10
C LEU A 206 -30.66 1.46 3.40
N PRO A 207 -31.58 1.93 4.26
CA PRO A 207 -31.90 3.37 4.41
C PRO A 207 -30.77 4.25 4.99
N ASP A 208 -29.75 3.66 5.61
CA ASP A 208 -28.67 4.41 6.30
C ASP A 208 -27.25 4.24 5.70
N LEU A 209 -27.12 3.49 4.59
CA LEU A 209 -25.85 3.21 3.90
C LEU A 209 -24.94 4.44 3.73
N PHE A 210 -25.51 5.58 3.35
CA PHE A 210 -24.73 6.78 3.06
C PHE A 210 -24.57 7.74 4.26
N GLY A 211 -25.09 7.39 5.43
CA GLY A 211 -25.11 8.24 6.63
C GLY A 211 -26.48 8.86 6.90
N GLU A 212 -26.54 9.81 7.84
CA GLU A 212 -27.75 10.61 8.06
C GLU A 212 -27.88 11.64 6.94
N HIS A 213 -29.06 11.67 6.32
CA HIS A 213 -29.35 12.54 5.18
C HIS A 213 -30.57 13.38 5.46
N ASP A 214 -30.32 14.65 5.78
CA ASP A 214 -31.34 15.66 5.62
C ASP A 214 -31.52 15.92 4.12
N PHE A 215 -32.56 15.33 3.52
CA PHE A 215 -33.07 15.71 2.21
C PHE A 215 -33.74 17.10 2.30
N VAL A 216 -33.02 18.10 2.82
CA VAL A 216 -33.33 19.53 2.82
C VAL A 216 -34.80 19.86 3.13
N ARG A 217 -35.07 20.33 4.36
CA ARG A 217 -35.95 21.49 4.52
C ARG A 217 -35.37 22.59 3.62
N ALA A 218 -36.08 22.95 2.56
CA ALA A 218 -35.67 24.04 1.67
C ALA A 218 -35.39 25.30 2.51
N PRO A 219 -34.28 26.02 2.27
CA PRO A 219 -34.10 27.34 2.85
C PRO A 219 -35.19 28.25 2.24
N GLY A 220 -36.28 28.45 2.98
CA GLY A 220 -37.38 29.33 2.56
C GLY A 220 -38.81 28.76 2.66
N ALA A 221 -39.02 27.51 3.09
CA ALA A 221 -40.39 27.05 3.41
C ALA A 221 -40.81 27.60 4.79
N SER A 222 -41.29 28.84 4.80
CA SER A 222 -42.07 29.39 5.91
C SER A 222 -43.43 28.68 5.95
N GLY A 223 -43.83 28.25 7.15
CA GLY A 223 -45.19 27.83 7.43
C GLY A 223 -46.13 29.02 7.61
#